data_AF-A0A1S8YNY1-F1
#
_entry.id   AF-A0A1S8YNY1-F1
#
_cell.length_a   1.000
_cell.length_b   1.000
_cell.length_c   1.000
_cell.angle_alpha   90.00
_cell.angle_beta   90.00
_cell.angle_gamma   90.00
#
_symmetry.space_group_name_H-M   'P 1'
#
loop_
_entity.id
_entity.type
_entity.pdbx_description
1 polymer ?
#
loop_
_entity_poly.entity_id
_entity_poly.type
_entity_poly.pdbx_seq_one_letter_code
_entity_poly.pdbx_strand_id
1 'polypeptide(L)'
;MKSDTLANRLNMAMAIRDITQGALAKASGVSQPTIWRLTKGEASGSRKLVDIARALNVNVEWLASGEGEMSGRSTSGGLDKVKTGTTIPVWNAHGKSGEVIAPPNGTRVRKSWRAYILERNSGCAEATAGSIIIVDTDIAPETGDLVVANFNARISVYRFLEGPFNGFLTVDDPRLPAVELTDEVELIGVAIFLIRDLRR
;
A
#
# COMPACT_ATOMS: atom_id res chain seq x y z
N MET A 1 -8.20 -19.68 -26.78
CA MET A 1 -7.59 -18.95 -25.64
C MET A 1 -7.44 -19.92 -24.50
N LYS A 2 -6.22 -20.17 -24.00
CA LYS A 2 -6.04 -21.05 -22.83
C LYS A 2 -6.62 -20.34 -21.61
N SER A 3 -7.63 -20.94 -20.99
CA SER A 3 -8.23 -20.47 -19.74
C SER A 3 -7.12 -20.36 -18.67
N ASP A 4 -7.06 -19.26 -17.94
CA ASP A 4 -6.13 -19.09 -16.82
C ASP A 4 -6.53 -20.01 -15.66
N THR A 5 -6.02 -21.25 -15.70
CA THR A 5 -6.34 -22.29 -14.72
C THR A 5 -5.22 -22.44 -13.71
N LEU A 6 -5.58 -22.97 -12.53
CA LEU A 6 -4.62 -23.43 -11.52
C LEU A 6 -3.50 -24.30 -12.14
N ALA A 7 -3.86 -25.18 -13.07
CA ALA A 7 -2.90 -26.04 -13.76
C ALA A 7 -1.87 -25.24 -14.56
N ASN A 8 -2.32 -24.22 -15.31
CA ASN A 8 -1.43 -23.36 -16.10
C ASN A 8 -0.49 -22.55 -15.19
N ARG A 9 -1.02 -21.94 -14.12
CA ARG A 9 -0.22 -21.17 -13.16
C ARG A 9 0.77 -22.05 -12.40
N LEU A 10 0.37 -23.25 -12.01
CA LEU A 10 1.25 -24.21 -11.35
C LEU A 10 2.40 -24.64 -12.26
N ASN A 11 2.12 -25.01 -13.51
CA ASN A 11 3.16 -25.38 -14.47
C ASN A 11 4.10 -24.19 -14.77
N MET A 12 3.56 -22.98 -14.90
CA MET A 12 4.33 -21.76 -15.08
C MET A 12 5.28 -21.51 -13.89
N ALA A 13 4.77 -21.62 -12.67
CA ALA A 13 5.56 -21.43 -11.46
C ALA A 13 6.68 -22.48 -11.32
N MET A 14 6.39 -23.73 -11.68
CA MET A 14 7.40 -24.79 -11.70
C MET A 14 8.51 -24.53 -12.73
N ALA A 15 8.16 -24.07 -13.93
CA ALA A 15 9.13 -23.74 -14.97
C ALA A 15 10.03 -22.57 -14.59
N ILE A 16 9.46 -21.52 -13.98
CA ILE A 16 10.22 -20.34 -13.52
C ILE A 16 11.18 -20.70 -12.37
N ARG A 17 10.80 -21.65 -11.52
CA ARG A 17 11.59 -22.09 -10.36
C ARG A 17 12.53 -23.26 -10.66
N ASP A 18 12.49 -23.79 -11.88
CA ASP A 18 13.22 -24.99 -12.28
C ASP A 18 13.02 -26.19 -11.32
N ILE A 19 11.76 -26.38 -10.89
CA ILE A 19 11.37 -27.46 -9.95
C ILE A 19 10.55 -28.52 -10.68
N THR A 20 10.95 -29.79 -10.53
CA THR A 20 10.20 -30.94 -11.08
C THR A 20 8.99 -31.32 -10.23
N GLN A 21 8.03 -32.06 -10.77
CA GLN A 21 6.83 -32.50 -10.03
C GLN A 21 7.18 -33.34 -8.79
N GLY A 22 8.18 -34.20 -8.90
CA GLY A 22 8.67 -35.02 -7.78
C GLY A 22 9.36 -34.19 -6.71
N ALA A 23 10.17 -33.21 -7.11
CA ALA A 23 10.80 -32.27 -6.18
C ALA A 23 9.77 -31.40 -5.47
N LEU A 24 8.76 -30.90 -6.19
CA LEU A 24 7.65 -30.14 -5.61
C LEU A 24 6.86 -30.98 -4.60
N ALA A 25 6.50 -32.22 -4.97
CA ALA A 25 5.80 -33.15 -4.10
C ALA A 25 6.54 -33.35 -2.76
N LYS A 26 7.86 -33.59 -2.84
CA LYS A 26 8.73 -33.73 -1.66
C LYS A 26 8.78 -32.44 -0.84
N ALA A 27 8.93 -31.28 -1.48
CA ALA A 27 9.06 -29.99 -0.81
C ALA A 27 7.75 -29.51 -0.17
N SER A 28 6.59 -29.80 -0.77
CA SER A 28 5.27 -29.41 -0.27
C SER A 28 4.62 -30.46 0.64
N GLY A 29 5.23 -31.63 0.82
CA GLY A 29 4.64 -32.76 1.57
C GLY A 29 3.36 -33.30 0.93
N VAL A 30 3.21 -33.15 -0.38
CA VAL A 30 2.06 -33.65 -1.17
C VAL A 30 2.53 -34.85 -1.98
N SER A 31 1.68 -35.85 -2.19
CA SER A 31 2.07 -37.00 -3.02
C SER A 31 2.28 -36.58 -4.49
N GLN A 32 3.24 -37.22 -5.15
CA GLN A 32 3.53 -36.95 -6.57
C GLN A 32 2.32 -37.15 -7.50
N PRO A 33 1.45 -38.18 -7.32
CA PRO A 33 0.22 -38.30 -8.10
C PRO A 33 -0.74 -37.12 -7.93
N THR A 34 -0.80 -36.52 -6.74
CA THR A 34 -1.64 -35.33 -6.51
C THR A 34 -1.09 -34.11 -7.24
N ILE A 35 0.23 -33.87 -7.20
CA ILE A 35 0.85 -32.79 -8.00
C ILE A 35 0.58 -32.99 -9.49
N TRP A 36 0.72 -34.22 -9.98
CA TRP A 36 0.43 -34.54 -11.38
C TRP A 36 -1.02 -34.19 -11.77
N ARG A 37 -2.01 -34.60 -10.98
CA ARG A 37 -3.43 -34.28 -11.21
C ARG A 37 -3.70 -32.77 -11.26
N LEU A 38 -3.05 -32.01 -10.37
CA LEU A 38 -3.14 -30.54 -10.37
C LEU A 38 -2.54 -29.92 -11.64
N THR A 39 -1.35 -30.39 -12.06
CA THR A 39 -0.71 -29.89 -13.29
C THR A 39 -1.45 -30.26 -14.58
N LYS A 40 -2.28 -31.32 -14.54
CA LYS A 40 -3.15 -31.74 -15.65
C LYS A 40 -4.54 -31.09 -15.63
N GLY A 41 -4.88 -30.36 -14.56
CA GLY A 41 -6.21 -29.74 -14.41
C GLY A 41 -7.32 -30.71 -14.04
N GLU A 42 -7.00 -31.94 -13.63
CA GLU A 42 -7.96 -32.95 -13.15
C GLU A 42 -8.44 -32.66 -11.72
N ALA A 43 -7.85 -31.66 -11.07
CA ALA A 43 -8.26 -31.15 -9.78
C ALA A 43 -8.29 -29.61 -9.84
N SER A 44 -9.40 -29.02 -9.41
CA SER A 44 -9.60 -27.57 -9.34
C SER A 44 -8.94 -26.92 -8.11
N GLY A 45 -8.35 -27.72 -7.21
CA GLY A 45 -7.70 -27.23 -6.00
C GLY A 45 -7.11 -28.34 -5.15
N SER A 46 -6.39 -27.96 -4.09
CA SER A 46 -5.81 -28.86 -3.11
C SER A 46 -5.92 -28.26 -1.71
N ARG A 47 -6.22 -29.09 -0.70
CA ARG A 47 -6.16 -28.67 0.72
C ARG A 47 -4.74 -28.26 1.15
N LYS A 48 -3.74 -28.61 0.33
CA LYS A 48 -2.32 -28.34 0.53
C LYS A 48 -1.77 -27.24 -0.38
N LEU A 49 -2.64 -26.41 -0.96
CA LEU A 49 -2.24 -25.35 -1.89
C LEU A 49 -1.26 -24.34 -1.24
N VAL A 50 -1.42 -24.06 0.05
CA VAL A 50 -0.50 -23.23 0.83
C VAL A 50 0.91 -23.83 0.88
N ASP A 51 1.01 -25.14 1.12
CA ASP A 51 2.30 -25.84 1.20
C ASP A 51 2.97 -25.90 -0.19
N ILE A 52 2.17 -26.05 -1.26
CA ILE A 52 2.64 -26.00 -2.66
C ILE A 52 3.17 -24.61 -3.02
N ALA A 53 2.42 -23.55 -2.70
CA ALA A 53 2.84 -22.18 -2.96
C ALA A 53 4.12 -21.82 -2.18
N ARG A 54 4.24 -22.28 -0.93
CA ARG A 54 5.45 -22.10 -0.12
C ARG A 54 6.65 -22.81 -0.74
N ALA A 55 6.49 -24.04 -1.21
CA ALA A 55 7.55 -24.80 -1.87
C ALA A 55 8.03 -24.14 -3.18
N LEU A 56 7.13 -23.47 -3.90
CA LEU A 56 7.44 -22.70 -5.11
C LEU A 56 7.86 -21.25 -4.84
N ASN A 57 7.80 -20.81 -3.57
CA ASN A 57 8.00 -19.42 -3.17
C ASN A 57 7.15 -18.45 -4.02
N VAL A 58 5.85 -18.71 -4.11
CA VAL A 58 4.87 -17.89 -4.83
C VAL A 58 3.72 -17.47 -3.92
N ASN A 59 2.96 -16.47 -4.35
CA ASN A 59 1.73 -16.07 -3.66
C ASN A 59 0.65 -17.15 -3.81
N VAL A 60 0.02 -17.55 -2.70
CA VAL A 60 -1.03 -18.58 -2.72
C VAL A 60 -2.30 -18.09 -3.43
N GLU A 61 -2.61 -16.80 -3.33
CA GLU A 61 -3.79 -16.18 -3.94
C GLU A 61 -3.64 -16.19 -5.46
N TRP A 62 -2.49 -15.70 -5.95
CA TRP A 62 -2.14 -15.80 -7.36
C TRP A 62 -2.18 -17.25 -7.85
N LEU A 63 -1.67 -18.20 -7.07
CA LEU A 63 -1.74 -19.61 -7.47
C LEU A 63 -3.20 -20.12 -7.53
N ALA A 64 -4.04 -19.77 -6.55
CA ALA A 64 -5.42 -20.23 -6.41
C ALA A 64 -6.39 -19.62 -7.43
N SER A 65 -6.40 -18.30 -7.57
CA SER A 65 -7.38 -17.53 -8.34
C SER A 65 -6.79 -16.86 -9.57
N GLY A 66 -5.47 -16.64 -9.59
CA GLY A 66 -4.81 -15.82 -10.61
C GLY A 66 -4.75 -14.34 -10.23
N GLU A 67 -5.29 -13.97 -9.06
CA GLU A 67 -5.31 -12.59 -8.58
C GLU A 67 -4.00 -12.20 -7.89
N GLY A 68 -3.52 -10.99 -8.18
CA GLY A 68 -2.28 -10.44 -7.60
C GLY A 68 -1.00 -10.88 -8.32
N GLU A 69 0.15 -10.64 -7.69
CA GLU A 69 1.47 -10.94 -8.26
C GLU A 69 1.96 -12.35 -7.89
N MET A 70 2.61 -13.03 -8.84
CA MET A 70 3.21 -14.36 -8.66
C MET A 70 4.33 -14.37 -7.63
N SER A 71 5.24 -13.39 -7.72
CA SER A 71 6.44 -13.31 -6.89
C SER A 71 6.26 -12.24 -5.81
N GLY A 72 5.67 -12.66 -4.71
CA GLY A 72 5.64 -11.91 -3.46
C GLY A 72 5.79 -12.92 -2.34
N ARG A 73 6.56 -12.58 -1.30
CA ARG A 73 6.62 -13.40 -0.08
C ARG A 73 5.17 -13.62 0.34
N SER A 74 4.72 -14.87 0.38
CA SER A 74 3.40 -15.21 0.91
C SER A 74 3.40 -14.64 2.32
N THR A 75 2.79 -13.48 2.50
CA THR A 75 2.57 -12.93 3.83
C THR A 75 1.59 -13.88 4.45
N SER A 76 2.12 -14.88 5.16
CA SER A 76 1.49 -15.36 6.38
C SER A 76 1.38 -14.17 7.35
N GLY A 77 0.54 -13.18 7.01
CA GLY A 77 -0.45 -12.72 7.95
C GLY A 77 -1.59 -13.72 7.74
N GLY A 78 -1.84 -14.67 8.63
CA GLY A 78 -2.20 -14.25 9.96
C GLY A 78 -3.36 -13.28 9.77
N LEU A 79 -4.56 -13.85 9.76
CA LEU A 79 -5.80 -13.10 9.94
C LEU A 79 -5.72 -12.36 11.28
N ASP A 80 -4.94 -11.29 11.36
CA ASP A 80 -5.59 -10.07 11.75
C ASP A 80 -6.32 -9.65 10.50
N LYS A 81 -7.60 -10.04 10.45
CA LYS A 81 -8.59 -9.08 10.00
C LYS A 81 -8.26 -7.82 10.77
N VAL A 82 -7.42 -6.95 10.21
CA VAL A 82 -7.16 -5.63 10.72
C VAL A 82 -8.56 -5.08 10.89
N LYS A 83 -9.01 -5.03 12.15
CA LYS A 83 -10.34 -4.56 12.48
C LYS A 83 -10.40 -3.20 11.82
N THR A 84 -11.35 -3.01 10.91
CA THR A 84 -11.62 -1.71 10.31
C THR A 84 -11.53 -0.64 11.41
N GLY A 85 -10.47 0.18 11.40
CA GLY A 85 -10.15 1.10 12.51
C GLY A 85 -8.82 0.87 13.27
N THR A 86 -7.96 -0.10 12.89
CA THR A 86 -6.65 -0.30 13.56
C THR A 86 -5.41 0.02 12.71
N THR A 87 -5.56 0.29 11.41
CA THR A 87 -4.44 0.73 10.55
C THR A 87 -4.86 1.85 9.62
N ILE A 88 -3.90 2.69 9.25
CA ILE A 88 -4.09 3.83 8.35
C ILE A 88 -3.54 3.44 6.97
N PRO A 89 -4.31 3.59 5.88
CA PRO A 89 -3.83 3.31 4.54
C PRO A 89 -2.78 4.33 4.09
N VAL A 90 -1.73 3.86 3.41
CA VAL A 90 -0.72 4.72 2.78
C VAL A 90 -1.13 5.03 1.34
N TRP A 91 -1.08 6.31 0.99
CA TRP A 91 -1.44 6.86 -0.31
C TRP A 91 -0.22 7.51 -0.96
N ASN A 92 -0.27 7.61 -2.28
CA ASN A 92 0.66 8.36 -3.11
C ASN A 92 -0.13 9.19 -4.14
N ALA A 93 0.57 9.87 -5.06
CA ALA A 93 -0.06 10.69 -6.09
C ALA A 93 -1.01 9.93 -7.04
N HIS A 94 -0.90 8.61 -7.11
CA HIS A 94 -1.71 7.73 -7.97
C HIS A 94 -2.82 6.99 -7.18
N GLY A 95 -2.97 7.29 -5.89
CA GLY A 95 -3.98 6.68 -5.03
C GLY A 95 -3.40 5.76 -3.96
N LYS A 96 -4.18 4.74 -3.56
CA LYS A 96 -3.84 3.85 -2.46
C LYS A 96 -2.75 2.85 -2.87
N SER A 97 -1.64 2.83 -2.13
CA SER A 97 -0.45 2.00 -2.45
C SER A 97 -0.58 0.51 -2.07
N GLY A 98 -1.62 0.14 -1.34
CA GLY A 98 -1.77 -1.19 -0.74
C GLY A 98 -1.07 -1.33 0.63
N GLU A 99 -0.15 -0.43 0.96
CA GLU A 99 0.52 -0.38 2.27
C GLU A 99 -0.38 0.22 3.35
N VAL A 100 -0.10 -0.16 4.60
CA VAL A 100 -0.78 0.36 5.79
C VAL A 100 0.23 0.59 6.91
N ILE A 101 -0.05 1.58 7.77
CA ILE A 101 0.74 1.86 8.98
C ILE A 101 -0.13 1.74 10.24
N ALA A 102 0.52 1.51 11.37
CA ALA A 102 -0.14 1.61 12.67
C ALA A 102 -0.38 3.09 13.05
N PRO A 103 -1.52 3.41 13.69
CA PRO A 103 -1.75 4.75 14.22
C PRO A 103 -0.78 5.07 15.36
N PRO A 104 -0.35 6.33 15.51
CA PRO A 104 0.36 6.78 16.70
C PRO A 104 -0.42 6.47 17.97
N ASN A 105 0.28 6.00 19.00
CA ASN A 105 -0.25 5.73 20.34
C ASN A 105 -1.47 4.78 20.40
N GLY A 106 -1.68 3.94 19.37
CA GLY A 106 -2.84 3.04 19.33
C GLY A 106 -4.19 3.75 19.18
N THR A 107 -4.18 4.99 18.68
CA THR A 107 -5.40 5.79 18.46
C THR A 107 -6.37 5.08 17.51
N ARG A 108 -7.68 5.20 17.77
CA ARG A 108 -8.70 4.62 16.89
C ARG A 108 -8.71 5.33 15.54
N VAL A 109 -8.46 4.58 14.47
CA VAL A 109 -8.36 5.13 13.10
C VAL A 109 -9.75 5.46 12.55
N ARG A 110 -9.88 6.62 11.90
CA ARG A 110 -11.07 7.02 11.12
C ARG A 110 -10.89 6.66 9.65
N LYS A 111 -12.01 6.48 8.93
CA LYS A 111 -11.99 6.14 7.49
C LYS A 111 -11.41 7.26 6.62
N SER A 112 -11.53 8.50 7.09
CA SER A 112 -11.00 9.71 6.47
C SER A 112 -9.48 9.85 6.61
N TRP A 113 -8.83 8.99 7.41
CA TRP A 113 -7.39 9.11 7.61
C TRP A 113 -6.61 8.53 6.45
N ARG A 114 -5.60 9.27 6.02
CA ARG A 114 -4.65 8.85 4.97
C ARG A 114 -3.24 9.15 5.45
N ALA A 115 -2.31 8.23 5.19
CA ALA A 115 -0.90 8.45 5.42
C ALA A 115 -0.16 8.68 4.10
N TYR A 116 0.86 9.54 4.11
CA TYR A 116 1.75 9.78 2.97
C TYR A 116 3.19 9.75 3.44
N ILE A 117 4.06 9.16 2.64
CA ILE A 117 5.52 9.23 2.83
C ILE A 117 6.00 10.42 2.01
N LEU A 118 6.65 11.39 2.65
CA LEU A 118 7.12 12.59 1.99
C LEU A 118 8.38 12.29 1.20
N GLU A 119 8.34 12.47 -0.12
CA GLU A 119 9.49 12.19 -1.00
C GLU A 119 10.47 13.37 -1.06
N ARG A 120 10.04 14.57 -0.69
CA ARG A 120 10.79 15.82 -0.84
C ARG A 120 10.51 16.82 0.29
N ASN A 121 11.41 17.79 0.41
CA ASN A 121 11.18 18.97 1.24
C ASN A 121 10.33 19.97 0.46
N SER A 122 9.15 20.32 0.99
CA SER A 122 8.26 21.32 0.38
C SER A 122 8.53 22.75 0.86
N GLY A 123 9.35 22.92 1.91
CA GLY A 123 9.59 24.22 2.55
C GLY A 123 8.97 24.34 3.94
N CYS A 124 8.30 23.29 4.44
CA CYS A 124 7.89 23.18 5.84
C CYS A 124 8.95 22.41 6.64
N ALA A 125 9.60 23.08 7.61
CA ALA A 125 10.75 22.56 8.37
C ALA A 125 10.41 21.34 9.23
N GLU A 126 9.16 21.23 9.66
CA GLU A 126 8.66 20.07 10.40
C GLU A 126 8.59 18.84 9.48
N ALA A 127 8.07 19.02 8.26
CA ALA A 127 7.71 17.97 7.31
C ALA A 127 8.82 17.69 6.28
N THR A 128 9.93 17.10 6.73
CA THR A 128 11.06 16.77 5.85
C THR A 128 10.82 15.52 5.02
N ALA A 129 11.55 15.37 3.92
CA ALA A 129 11.62 14.13 3.15
C ALA A 129 11.92 12.92 4.05
N GLY A 130 11.29 11.79 3.75
CA GLY A 130 11.32 10.56 4.53
C GLY A 130 10.35 10.52 5.71
N SER A 131 9.76 11.66 6.11
CA SER A 131 8.74 11.68 7.16
C SER A 131 7.44 11.04 6.67
N ILE A 132 6.67 10.49 7.61
CA ILE A 132 5.30 10.05 7.38
C ILE A 132 4.37 11.12 7.91
N ILE A 133 3.51 11.66 7.05
CA ILE A 133 2.45 12.57 7.46
C ILE A 133 1.11 11.84 7.42
N ILE A 134 0.30 12.00 8.46
CA ILE A 134 -1.05 11.46 8.54
C ILE A 134 -2.01 12.63 8.50
N VAL A 135 -2.97 12.57 7.58
CA VAL A 135 -4.01 13.59 7.41
C VAL A 135 -5.39 13.03 7.67
N ASP A 136 -6.31 13.89 8.09
CA ASP A 136 -7.75 13.64 8.11
C ASP A 136 -8.40 14.42 6.97
N THR A 137 -9.09 13.73 6.06
CA THR A 137 -9.77 14.36 4.91
C THR A 137 -11.11 15.00 5.25
N ASP A 138 -11.66 14.74 6.43
CA ASP A 138 -12.97 15.27 6.84
C ASP A 138 -12.86 16.56 7.67
N ILE A 139 -11.64 17.00 7.98
CA ILE A 139 -11.37 18.23 8.73
C ILE A 139 -11.13 19.38 7.75
N ALA A 140 -11.85 20.48 7.93
CA ALA A 140 -11.59 21.73 7.22
C ALA A 140 -10.34 22.42 7.82
N PRO A 141 -9.41 22.92 6.99
CA PRO A 141 -8.20 23.56 7.50
C PRO A 141 -8.48 24.93 8.12
N GLU A 142 -7.74 25.25 9.18
CA GLU A 142 -7.66 26.58 9.78
C GLU A 142 -6.30 27.24 9.50
N THR A 143 -6.23 28.57 9.62
CA THR A 143 -4.96 29.29 9.43
C THR A 143 -3.88 28.74 10.36
N GLY A 144 -2.75 28.36 9.77
CA GLY A 144 -1.60 27.80 10.48
C GLY A 144 -1.52 26.28 10.42
N ASP A 145 -2.60 25.59 10.04
CA ASP A 145 -2.61 24.14 9.89
C ASP A 145 -1.62 23.69 8.83
N LEU A 146 -0.93 22.58 9.11
CA LEU A 146 -0.22 21.84 8.09
C LEU A 146 -1.23 21.06 7.26
N VAL A 147 -1.16 21.18 5.95
CA VAL A 147 -2.06 20.50 5.01
C VAL A 147 -1.26 19.75 3.96
N VAL A 148 -1.84 18.66 3.46
CA VAL A 148 -1.31 17.96 2.29
C VAL A 148 -2.13 18.37 1.08
N ALA A 149 -1.45 18.73 0.00
CA ALA A 149 -2.07 19.01 -1.28
C ALA A 149 -1.37 18.25 -2.41
N ASN A 150 -2.13 17.95 -3.45
CA ASN A 150 -1.67 17.35 -4.69
C ASN A 150 -1.72 18.40 -5.80
N PHE A 151 -0.58 18.64 -6.43
CA PHE A 151 -0.48 19.51 -7.60
C PHE A 151 0.40 18.83 -8.65
N ASN A 152 -0.14 18.60 -9.84
CA ASN A 152 0.57 17.92 -10.93
C ASN A 152 1.17 16.55 -10.53
N ALA A 153 0.38 15.70 -9.88
CA ALA A 153 0.79 14.40 -9.36
C ALA A 153 1.96 14.48 -8.36
N ARG A 154 2.04 15.58 -7.60
CA ARG A 154 3.04 15.78 -6.55
C ARG A 154 2.36 16.06 -5.23
N ILE A 155 2.51 15.12 -4.30
CA ILE A 155 2.10 15.28 -2.92
C ILE A 155 3.09 16.19 -2.20
N SER A 156 2.61 17.28 -1.63
CA SER A 156 3.43 18.26 -0.93
C SER A 156 2.72 18.77 0.33
N VAL A 157 3.51 19.20 1.32
CA VAL A 157 3.00 19.78 2.56
C VAL A 157 3.11 21.29 2.51
N TYR A 158 2.08 21.97 2.97
CA TYR A 158 2.01 23.43 3.05
C TYR A 158 1.42 23.83 4.39
N ARG A 159 1.52 25.12 4.71
CA ARG A 159 0.77 25.75 5.78
C ARG A 159 -0.43 26.49 5.19
N PHE A 160 -1.62 26.19 5.68
CA PHE A 160 -2.84 26.84 5.24
C PHE A 160 -2.95 28.26 5.81
N LEU A 161 -3.45 29.18 5.01
CA LEU A 161 -3.79 30.54 5.39
C LEU A 161 -5.19 30.85 4.86
N GLU A 162 -6.09 31.23 5.74
CA GLU A 162 -7.45 31.60 5.35
C GLU A 162 -7.44 32.91 4.57
N GLY A 163 -8.17 32.93 3.45
CA GLY A 163 -8.33 34.10 2.62
C GLY A 163 -9.80 34.51 2.50
N PRO A 164 -10.08 35.70 1.94
CA PRO A 164 -11.43 36.24 1.88
C PRO A 164 -12.39 35.47 0.97
N PHE A 165 -11.86 34.71 -0.02
CA PHE A 165 -12.65 33.90 -0.94
C PHE A 165 -12.16 32.45 -0.97
N ASN A 166 -10.86 32.28 -1.20
CA ASN A 166 -10.17 31.00 -1.19
C ASN A 166 -9.08 30.99 -0.11
N GLY A 167 -8.69 29.80 0.34
CA GLY A 167 -7.51 29.64 1.16
C GLY A 167 -6.22 29.75 0.34
N PHE A 168 -5.11 29.96 1.04
CA PHE A 168 -3.78 30.03 0.45
C PHE A 168 -2.88 28.96 1.07
N LEU A 169 -1.94 28.48 0.28
CA LEU A 169 -0.89 27.55 0.66
C LEU A 169 0.42 28.32 0.77
N THR A 170 1.05 28.22 1.94
CA THR A 170 2.30 28.88 2.26
C THR A 170 3.34 27.86 2.71
N VAL A 171 4.59 28.31 2.84
CA VAL A 171 5.70 27.54 3.43
C VAL A 171 6.33 28.38 4.53
N ASP A 172 7.30 27.83 5.26
CA ASP A 172 7.84 28.54 6.44
C ASP A 172 8.73 29.74 6.08
N ASP A 173 9.23 29.83 4.83
CA ASP A 173 9.94 31.02 4.37
C ASP A 173 8.95 32.12 3.94
N PRO A 174 8.83 33.22 4.70
CA PRO A 174 7.86 34.29 4.43
C PRO A 174 8.20 35.11 3.17
N ARG A 175 9.38 34.91 2.56
CA ARG A 175 9.77 35.59 1.33
C ARG A 175 9.17 34.92 0.09
N LEU A 176 8.71 33.68 0.21
CA LEU A 176 8.06 32.96 -0.88
C LEU A 176 6.59 33.35 -0.98
N PRO A 177 6.04 33.51 -2.21
CA PRO A 177 4.66 33.91 -2.38
C PRO A 177 3.71 32.79 -1.93
N ALA A 178 2.58 33.20 -1.35
CA ALA A 178 1.47 32.30 -1.07
C ALA A 178 0.83 31.85 -2.40
N VAL A 179 0.50 30.57 -2.50
CA VAL A 179 -0.20 29.99 -3.65
C VAL A 179 -1.69 29.91 -3.33
N GLU A 180 -2.53 30.54 -4.13
CA GLU A 180 -3.98 30.46 -3.94
C GLU A 180 -4.49 29.04 -4.23
N LEU A 181 -5.41 28.54 -3.41
CA LEU A 181 -6.12 27.29 -3.70
C LEU A 181 -7.13 27.54 -4.83
N THR A 182 -6.80 27.01 -5.99
CA THR A 182 -7.66 26.97 -7.18
C THR A 182 -8.07 25.53 -7.48
N ASP A 183 -8.93 25.33 -8.47
CA ASP A 183 -9.36 24.00 -8.92
C ASP A 183 -8.22 23.11 -9.44
N GLU A 184 -7.04 23.69 -9.74
CA GLU A 184 -5.85 22.96 -10.16
C GLU A 184 -5.12 22.27 -9.00
N VAL A 185 -5.36 22.72 -7.77
CA VAL A 185 -4.71 22.21 -6.56
C VAL A 185 -5.71 21.42 -5.74
N GLU A 186 -5.53 20.11 -5.69
CA GLU A 186 -6.36 19.24 -4.85
C GLU A 186 -5.84 19.32 -3.40
N LEU A 187 -6.58 20.01 -2.53
CA LEU A 187 -6.37 19.94 -1.10
C LEU A 187 -6.86 18.57 -0.58
N ILE A 188 -5.94 17.78 -0.02
CA ILE A 188 -6.23 16.40 0.42
C ILE A 188 -6.80 16.39 1.84
N GLY A 189 -6.22 17.15 2.75
CA GLY A 189 -6.65 17.17 4.15
C GLY A 189 -5.64 17.79 5.12
N VAL A 190 -6.07 17.89 6.38
CA VAL A 190 -5.32 18.51 7.47
C VAL A 190 -4.42 17.47 8.14
N ALA A 191 -3.15 17.83 8.35
CA ALA A 191 -2.19 16.99 9.05
C ALA A 191 -2.52 16.90 10.53
N ILE A 192 -2.70 15.67 11.02
CA ILE A 192 -3.04 15.36 12.41
C ILE A 192 -1.87 14.69 13.15
N PHE A 193 -0.95 14.05 12.42
CA PHE A 193 0.29 13.52 12.98
C PHE A 193 1.43 13.63 11.96
N LEU A 194 2.63 13.79 12.49
CA LEU A 194 3.87 13.76 11.73
C LEU A 194 4.87 12.86 12.44
N ILE A 195 5.39 11.86 11.74
CA ILE A 195 6.35 10.89 12.25
C ILE A 195 7.65 11.10 11.49
N ARG A 196 8.74 11.31 12.24
CA ARG A 196 10.04 11.63 11.68
C ARG A 196 11.14 10.83 12.35
N ASP A 197 12.02 10.25 11.55
CA ASP A 197 13.26 9.66 12.04
C ASP A 197 14.30 10.77 12.21
N LEU A 198 14.74 10.99 13.46
CA LEU A 198 15.67 12.05 13.83
C LEU A 198 17.12 11.56 13.93
N ARG A 199 17.38 10.26 13.76
CA ARG A 199 18.73 9.68 13.94
C ARG A 199 19.53 9.56 12.64
N ARG A 200 19.07 10.16 11.55
CA ARG A 200 19.78 10.19 10.27
C ARG A 200 20.82 11.29 10.19
#